data_AF-A0A6V8PET5-F1
#
_entry.id   AF-A0A6V8PET5-F1
#
_cell.length_a   1.000
_cell.length_b   1.000
_cell.length_c   1.000
_cell.angle_alpha   90.00
_cell.angle_beta   90.00
_cell.angle_gamma   90.00
#
_symmetry.space_group_name_H-M   'P 1'
#
loop_
_entity.id
_entity.type
_entity.pdbx_description
1 polymer ?
#
loop_
_entity_poly.entity_id
_entity_poly.type
_entity_poly.pdbx_seq_one_letter_code
_entity_poly.pdbx_strand_id
1 'polypeptide(L)'
;MHIYTTSNTILVKGDIDEMLQVVTSDNFTVGDSALFLSNDLDQEQIQFIKEYNKTVLSKGDNAPKITFQKINPTRYEVRVENATSPFFLVFSESYHPGWKVYIESKPFQFNEIIVEYDNTGVKEARQGMITPGDIYYFFKQAIAEDRHFLVNGYANAWYIDPKEVGKEDFTLTLYFLPQSYFYIGLIISGLAFLGCVGYLAFDWKRRRGAREPNKATES
;
A
#
# COMPACT_ATOMS: atom_id res chain seq x y z
N MET A 1 3.23 -10.83 -12.21
CA MET A 1 4.05 -10.84 -10.98
C MET A 1 3.69 -9.57 -10.22
N HIS A 2 3.11 -9.65 -9.02
CA HIS A 2 2.51 -8.47 -8.37
C HIS A 2 3.48 -7.76 -7.42
N ILE A 3 4.29 -8.49 -6.65
CA ILE A 3 5.26 -7.93 -5.71
C ILE A 3 6.57 -8.71 -5.83
N TYR A 4 7.71 -8.02 -5.89
CA TYR A 4 9.03 -8.62 -5.92
C TYR A 4 10.07 -7.71 -5.23
N THR A 5 11.24 -8.26 -4.93
CA THR A 5 12.36 -7.51 -4.39
C THR A 5 13.49 -7.46 -5.39
N THR A 6 14.22 -6.34 -5.43
CA THR A 6 15.42 -6.21 -6.27
C THR A 6 16.43 -5.28 -5.62
N SER A 7 17.70 -5.60 -5.80
CA SER A 7 18.82 -4.70 -5.50
C SER A 7 19.42 -4.08 -6.77
N ASN A 8 19.04 -4.59 -7.94
CA ASN A 8 19.55 -4.10 -9.21
C ASN A 8 18.66 -2.96 -9.72
N THR A 9 19.26 -1.78 -9.90
CA THR A 9 18.53 -0.63 -10.42
C THR A 9 19.23 -0.05 -11.63
N ILE A 10 18.42 0.37 -12.59
CA ILE A 10 18.90 0.97 -13.83
C ILE A 10 18.27 2.36 -13.93
N LEU A 11 19.12 3.39 -13.88
CA LEU A 11 18.70 4.77 -14.09
C LEU A 11 18.73 5.08 -15.60
N VAL A 12 17.55 5.17 -16.19
CA VAL A 12 17.34 5.56 -17.59
C VAL A 12 17.29 7.08 -17.66
N LYS A 13 18.11 7.67 -18.53
CA LYS A 13 18.11 9.11 -18.77
C LYS A 13 17.05 9.44 -19.82
N GLY A 14 15.85 9.80 -19.38
CA GLY A 14 14.73 10.14 -20.24
C GLY A 14 13.40 9.59 -19.72
N ASP A 15 12.54 9.22 -20.65
CA ASP A 15 11.21 8.66 -20.40
C ASP A 15 11.10 7.20 -20.91
N ILE A 16 9.88 6.81 -21.28
CA ILE A 16 9.54 5.46 -21.75
C ILE A 16 10.25 5.13 -23.07
N ASP A 17 10.52 6.11 -23.94
CA ASP A 17 11.16 5.84 -25.22
C ASP A 17 12.63 5.39 -25.02
N GLU A 18 13.37 6.05 -24.14
CA GLU A 18 14.71 5.60 -23.76
C GLU A 18 14.66 4.29 -22.97
N MET A 19 13.63 4.07 -22.16
CA MET A 19 13.44 2.80 -21.46
C MET A 19 13.27 1.65 -22.45
N LEU A 20 12.48 1.84 -23.51
CA LEU A 20 12.27 0.84 -24.56
C LEU A 20 13.58 0.45 -25.22
N GLN A 21 14.49 1.40 -25.46
CA GLN A 21 15.83 1.12 -26.00
C GLN A 21 16.67 0.26 -25.04
N VAL A 22 16.55 0.49 -23.72
CA VAL A 22 17.27 -0.30 -22.70
C VAL A 22 16.73 -1.72 -22.62
N VAL A 23 15.41 -1.90 -22.55
CA VAL A 23 14.80 -3.24 -22.40
C VAL A 23 14.86 -4.08 -23.67
N THR A 24 15.00 -3.46 -24.84
CA THR A 24 15.20 -4.16 -26.12
C THR A 24 16.66 -4.50 -26.41
N SER A 25 17.59 -4.08 -25.55
CA SER A 25 19.00 -4.45 -25.68
C SER A 25 19.25 -5.90 -25.25
N ASP A 26 20.23 -6.56 -25.87
CA ASP A 26 20.58 -7.96 -25.61
C ASP A 26 21.10 -8.24 -24.18
N ASN A 27 21.32 -7.19 -23.38
CA ASN A 27 21.93 -7.26 -22.05
C ASN A 27 20.93 -7.04 -20.89
N PHE A 28 19.64 -6.92 -21.18
CA PHE A 28 18.62 -6.72 -20.14
C PHE A 28 17.94 -8.04 -19.75
N THR A 29 17.92 -8.36 -18.46
CA THR A 29 17.13 -9.48 -17.91
C THR A 29 15.85 -8.97 -17.27
N VAL A 30 14.71 -9.44 -17.79
CA VAL A 30 13.38 -9.09 -17.28
C VAL A 30 13.17 -9.71 -15.89
N GLY A 31 12.66 -8.92 -14.95
CA GLY A 31 12.22 -9.40 -13.63
C GLY A 31 13.23 -9.23 -12.49
N ASP A 32 14.50 -8.99 -12.80
CA ASP A 32 15.55 -8.85 -11.78
C ASP A 32 15.90 -7.40 -11.45
N SER A 33 15.42 -6.43 -12.23
CA SER A 33 15.80 -5.01 -12.11
C SER A 33 14.59 -4.09 -11.93
N ALA A 34 14.81 -2.97 -11.24
CA ALA A 34 13.90 -1.83 -11.24
C ALA A 34 14.44 -0.72 -12.16
N LEU A 35 13.65 -0.31 -13.15
CA LEU A 35 13.97 0.76 -14.08
C LEU A 35 13.45 2.09 -13.52
N PHE A 36 14.35 3.06 -13.37
CA PHE A 36 14.04 4.40 -12.90
C PHE A 36 14.17 5.38 -14.07
N LEU A 37 13.10 6.10 -14.39
CA LEU A 37 13.10 7.09 -15.46
C LEU A 37 13.44 8.45 -14.86
N SER A 38 14.49 9.12 -15.36
CA SER A 38 14.91 10.39 -14.79
C SER A 38 13.85 11.49 -14.89
N ASN A 39 12.93 11.41 -15.85
CA ASN A 39 11.84 12.38 -16.01
C ASN A 39 10.76 12.24 -14.93
N ASP A 40 10.67 11.06 -14.29
CA ASP A 40 9.70 10.76 -13.23
C ASP A 40 10.27 11.02 -11.82
N LEU A 41 11.55 11.39 -11.72
CA LEU A 41 12.25 11.56 -10.46
C LEU A 41 12.64 13.02 -10.21
N ASP A 42 12.61 13.43 -8.95
CA ASP A 42 13.20 14.69 -8.53
C ASP A 42 14.73 14.60 -8.36
N GLN A 43 15.39 15.73 -8.09
CA GLN A 43 16.85 15.79 -7.97
C GLN A 43 17.39 15.00 -6.77
N GLU A 44 16.63 14.95 -5.67
CA GLU A 44 17.02 14.21 -4.46
C GLU A 44 16.94 12.71 -4.71
N GLN A 45 15.85 12.24 -5.32
CA GLN A 45 15.66 10.86 -5.75
C GLN A 45 16.74 10.43 -6.76
N ILE A 46 17.06 11.27 -7.75
CA ILE A 46 18.14 10.97 -8.71
C ILE A 46 19.48 10.82 -7.98
N GLN A 47 19.78 11.70 -7.03
CA GLN A 47 21.03 11.65 -6.28
C GLN A 47 21.08 10.39 -5.40
N PHE A 48 19.98 10.06 -4.73
CA PHE A 48 19.83 8.85 -3.93
C PHE A 48 20.11 7.59 -4.76
N ILE A 49 19.49 7.45 -5.94
CA ILE A 49 19.69 6.27 -6.81
C ILE A 49 21.14 6.19 -7.32
N LYS A 50 21.77 7.32 -7.65
CA LYS A 50 23.19 7.35 -8.03
C LYS A 50 24.11 6.88 -6.92
N GLU A 51 23.83 7.27 -5.68
CA GLU A 51 24.59 6.83 -4.50
C GLU A 51 24.35 5.36 -4.20
N TYR A 52 23.10 4.92 -4.24
CA TYR A 52 22.71 3.53 -4.08
C TYR A 52 23.48 2.62 -5.06
N ASN A 53 23.48 2.94 -6.36
CA ASN A 53 24.16 2.14 -7.38
C ASN A 53 25.67 2.04 -7.16
N LYS A 54 26.32 3.06 -6.61
CA LYS A 54 27.75 2.96 -6.24
C LYS A 54 27.99 1.96 -5.11
N THR A 55 27.04 1.84 -4.17
CA THR A 55 27.17 0.96 -3.01
C THR A 55 26.84 -0.49 -3.31
N VAL A 56 25.81 -0.76 -4.13
CA VAL A 56 25.39 -2.14 -4.45
C VAL A 56 26.38 -2.87 -5.34
N LEU A 57 27.03 -2.18 -6.29
CA LEU A 57 28.08 -2.77 -7.12
C LEU A 57 29.27 -3.36 -6.33
N SER A 58 29.33 -3.10 -5.01
CA SER A 58 30.35 -3.62 -4.09
C SER A 58 29.90 -4.79 -3.20
N LYS A 59 28.59 -5.12 -3.14
CA LYS A 59 28.04 -6.16 -2.26
C LYS A 59 27.30 -7.22 -3.08
N GLY A 60 27.70 -8.48 -2.92
CA GLY A 60 27.04 -9.62 -3.56
C GLY A 60 25.57 -9.79 -3.14
N ASP A 61 24.76 -10.22 -4.09
CA ASP A 61 23.31 -10.35 -4.06
C ASP A 61 22.81 -11.44 -3.10
N ASN A 62 22.35 -11.04 -1.91
CA ASN A 62 21.41 -11.84 -1.13
C ASN A 62 20.11 -11.04 -1.01
N ALA A 63 19.31 -11.03 -2.08
CA ALA A 63 17.97 -10.46 -2.02
C ALA A 63 17.14 -11.24 -0.97
N PRO A 64 16.32 -10.56 -0.16
CA PRO A 64 15.45 -11.24 0.79
C PRO A 64 14.45 -12.13 0.05
N LYS A 65 14.13 -13.26 0.67
CA LYS A 65 13.02 -14.08 0.21
C LYS A 65 11.73 -13.39 0.62
N ILE A 66 10.78 -13.27 -0.29
CA ILE A 66 9.46 -12.75 0.04
C ILE A 66 8.37 -13.79 -0.20
N THR A 67 7.29 -13.64 0.55
CA THR A 67 6.02 -14.33 0.32
C THR A 67 4.94 -13.32 0.58
N PHE A 68 4.00 -13.16 -0.33
CA PHE A 68 2.91 -12.20 -0.16
C PHE A 68 1.54 -12.82 -0.35
N GLN A 69 0.54 -12.16 0.25
CA GLN A 69 -0.87 -12.45 0.11
C GLN A 69 -1.64 -11.17 -0.18
N LYS A 70 -2.48 -11.20 -1.21
CA LYS A 70 -3.51 -10.18 -1.43
C LYS A 70 -4.66 -10.41 -0.46
N ILE A 71 -4.91 -9.46 0.45
CA ILE A 71 -6.06 -9.53 1.36
C ILE A 71 -7.31 -9.01 0.64
N ASN A 72 -7.17 -7.87 -0.04
CA ASN A 72 -8.18 -7.24 -0.89
C ASN A 72 -7.50 -6.28 -1.89
N PRO A 73 -8.23 -5.64 -2.83
CA PRO A 73 -7.61 -4.72 -3.81
C PRO A 73 -6.84 -3.53 -3.20
N THR A 74 -7.12 -3.17 -1.95
CA THR A 74 -6.50 -2.04 -1.24
C THR A 74 -5.50 -2.47 -0.16
N ARG A 75 -5.25 -3.77 0.01
CA ARG A 75 -4.41 -4.29 1.08
C ARG A 75 -3.69 -5.58 0.70
N TYR A 76 -2.38 -5.57 0.86
CA TYR A 76 -1.50 -6.72 0.67
C TYR A 76 -0.61 -6.91 1.88
N GLU A 77 -0.35 -8.16 2.25
CA GLU A 77 0.62 -8.54 3.29
C GLU A 77 1.83 -9.19 2.63
N VAL A 78 3.02 -8.76 3.01
CA VAL A 78 4.30 -9.26 2.49
C VAL A 78 5.15 -9.70 3.66
N ARG A 79 5.44 -10.99 3.74
CA ARG A 79 6.48 -11.53 4.60
C ARG A 79 7.82 -11.39 3.90
N VAL A 80 8.78 -10.81 4.61
CA VAL A 80 10.17 -10.67 4.18
C VAL A 80 11.02 -11.53 5.11
N GLU A 81 11.88 -12.37 4.52
CA GLU A 81 12.75 -13.32 5.23
C GLU A 81 14.20 -13.14 4.75
N ASN A 82 15.17 -13.24 5.67
CA ASN A 82 16.61 -13.11 5.43
C ASN A 82 17.02 -11.75 4.80
N ALA A 83 16.38 -10.66 5.23
CA ALA A 83 16.73 -9.32 4.76
C ALA A 83 18.02 -8.81 5.42
N THR A 84 19.16 -9.09 4.78
CA THR A 84 20.49 -8.74 5.31
C THR A 84 21.10 -7.49 4.68
N SER A 85 20.52 -7.01 3.57
CA SER A 85 20.96 -5.81 2.84
C SER A 85 19.74 -5.00 2.37
N PRO A 86 19.90 -3.68 2.13
CA PRO A 86 18.82 -2.86 1.62
C PRO A 86 18.37 -3.28 0.22
N PHE A 87 17.07 -3.18 -0.03
CA PHE A 87 16.43 -3.63 -1.26
C PHE A 87 15.26 -2.72 -1.65
N PHE A 88 14.88 -2.77 -2.91
CA PHE A 88 13.63 -2.20 -3.39
C PHE A 88 12.52 -3.24 -3.33
N LEU A 89 11.43 -2.92 -2.65
CA LEU A 89 10.17 -3.66 -2.74
C LEU A 89 9.36 -3.06 -3.88
N VAL A 90 9.29 -3.78 -5.00
CA VAL A 90 8.51 -3.35 -6.17
C VAL A 90 7.12 -3.96 -6.10
N PHE A 91 6.10 -3.11 -6.23
CA PHE A 91 4.70 -3.46 -6.30
C PHE A 91 4.14 -3.04 -7.65
N SER A 92 3.92 -4.04 -8.50
CA SER A 92 3.49 -3.94 -9.90
C SER A 92 1.99 -3.62 -10.05
N GLU A 93 1.49 -2.72 -9.21
CA GLU A 93 0.23 -2.00 -9.40
C GLU A 93 0.53 -0.57 -9.84
N SER A 94 -0.44 0.09 -10.48
CA SER A 94 -0.28 1.48 -10.92
C SER A 94 0.18 2.39 -9.78
N TYR A 95 1.18 3.21 -10.08
CA TYR A 95 1.79 4.12 -9.13
C TYR A 95 0.75 5.10 -8.60
N HIS A 96 0.73 5.24 -7.28
CA HIS A 96 -0.10 6.23 -6.63
C HIS A 96 0.48 6.60 -5.27
N PRO A 97 0.63 7.90 -4.93
CA PRO A 97 1.24 8.34 -3.66
C PRO A 97 0.43 7.94 -2.41
N GLY A 98 -0.82 7.52 -2.60
CA GLY A 98 -1.70 6.97 -1.56
C GLY A 98 -1.40 5.52 -1.18
N TRP A 99 -0.57 4.79 -1.92
CA TRP A 99 -0.06 3.50 -1.47
C TRP A 99 1.01 3.72 -0.39
N LYS A 100 0.85 3.05 0.74
CA LYS A 100 1.73 3.18 1.90
C LYS A 100 2.19 1.82 2.39
N VAL A 101 3.42 1.76 2.89
CA VAL A 101 4.00 0.56 3.50
C VAL A 101 4.03 0.74 5.01
N TYR A 102 3.59 -0.28 5.74
CA TYR A 102 3.60 -0.30 7.19
C TYR A 102 4.34 -1.53 7.68
N ILE A 103 5.13 -1.38 8.74
CA ILE A 103 5.71 -2.54 9.41
C ILE A 103 4.74 -3.10 10.44
N GLU A 104 4.55 -4.42 10.43
CA GLU A 104 3.74 -5.11 11.44
C GLU A 104 4.60 -5.66 12.57
N SER A 105 4.12 -5.48 13.80
CA SER A 105 4.83 -5.92 15.01
C SER A 105 4.75 -7.44 15.20
N LYS A 106 3.65 -8.04 14.74
CA LYS A 106 3.40 -9.47 14.77
C LYS A 106 3.53 -10.04 13.36
N PRO A 107 4.18 -11.21 13.20
CA PRO A 107 4.22 -11.87 11.90
C PRO A 107 2.79 -12.24 11.50
N PHE A 108 2.41 -11.86 10.28
CA PHE A 108 1.12 -12.26 9.73
C PHE A 108 1.13 -13.77 9.48
N GLN A 109 0.10 -14.46 9.97
CA GLN A 109 -0.10 -15.88 9.70
C GLN A 109 -0.95 -16.03 8.44
N PHE A 110 -0.35 -16.56 7.38
CA PHE A 110 -1.06 -16.91 6.16
C PHE A 110 -2.07 -18.02 6.48
N ASN A 111 -3.36 -17.69 6.55
CA ASN A 111 -4.43 -18.68 6.67
C ASN A 111 -4.79 -19.24 5.28
N GLU A 112 -5.01 -20.56 5.20
CA GLU A 112 -5.35 -21.38 4.01
C GLU A 112 -4.90 -20.78 2.68
N ILE A 113 -3.66 -21.09 2.30
CA ILE A 113 -3.08 -20.82 0.98
C ILE A 113 -3.95 -21.52 -0.07
N ILE A 114 -4.56 -20.76 -0.99
CA ILE A 114 -5.48 -21.30 -2.01
C ILE A 114 -4.74 -21.53 -3.33
N VAL A 115 -3.71 -20.73 -3.63
CA VAL A 115 -2.85 -20.89 -4.82
C VAL A 115 -1.41 -20.58 -4.46
N GLU A 116 -0.51 -21.52 -4.73
CA GLU A 116 0.95 -21.35 -4.66
C GLU A 116 1.46 -21.31 -6.11
N TYR A 117 2.09 -20.21 -6.50
CA TYR A 117 2.67 -20.08 -7.84
C TYR A 117 4.13 -20.56 -7.77
N ASP A 118 4.36 -21.82 -8.15
CA ASP A 118 5.62 -22.59 -7.98
C ASP A 118 6.90 -21.85 -8.42
N ASN A 119 6.80 -20.89 -9.35
CA ASN A 119 7.96 -20.16 -9.89
C ASN A 119 8.20 -18.77 -9.25
N THR A 120 7.37 -18.32 -8.30
CA THR A 120 7.45 -16.95 -7.76
C THR A 120 7.34 -16.85 -6.23
N GLY A 121 7.10 -17.96 -5.51
CA GLY A 121 6.97 -17.95 -4.05
C GLY A 121 5.74 -17.19 -3.53
N VAL A 122 4.75 -16.95 -4.42
CA VAL A 122 3.54 -16.18 -4.13
C VAL A 122 2.44 -17.09 -3.61
N LYS A 123 1.77 -16.67 -2.52
CA LYS A 123 0.68 -17.42 -1.87
C LYS A 123 -0.59 -16.58 -1.85
N GLU A 124 -1.53 -16.91 -2.74
CA GLU A 124 -2.83 -16.23 -2.79
C GLU A 124 -3.79 -16.87 -1.78
N ALA A 125 -4.41 -16.07 -0.93
CA ALA A 125 -5.43 -16.54 0.01
C ALA A 125 -6.70 -15.70 -0.10
N ARG A 126 -7.80 -16.21 0.48
CA ARG A 126 -9.16 -15.76 0.21
C ARG A 126 -9.31 -14.24 0.40
N GLN A 127 -9.91 -13.58 -0.59
CA GLN A 127 -10.31 -12.18 -0.50
C GLN A 127 -11.21 -11.99 0.74
N GLY A 128 -10.71 -11.26 1.73
CA GLY A 128 -11.49 -10.91 2.92
C GLY A 128 -12.55 -9.86 2.57
N MET A 129 -13.65 -9.84 3.33
CA MET A 129 -14.57 -8.71 3.28
C MET A 129 -13.82 -7.44 3.67
N ILE A 130 -14.02 -6.38 2.91
CA ILE A 130 -13.49 -5.04 3.21
C ILE A 130 -13.91 -4.64 4.64
N THR A 131 -12.96 -4.35 5.55
CA THR A 131 -13.26 -4.10 6.97
C THR A 131 -13.03 -2.64 7.39
N PRO A 132 -13.96 -2.01 8.13
CA PRO A 132 -13.75 -0.69 8.75
C PRO A 132 -12.55 -0.63 9.72
N GLY A 133 -12.01 -1.79 10.16
CA GLY A 133 -10.83 -1.87 11.02
C GLY A 133 -9.56 -1.31 10.37
N ASP A 134 -9.50 -1.26 9.02
CA ASP A 134 -8.35 -0.73 8.29
C ASP A 134 -8.17 0.80 8.45
N ILE A 135 -9.15 1.51 9.04
CA ILE A 135 -8.99 2.92 9.48
C ILE A 135 -7.78 3.06 10.43
N TYR A 136 -7.38 1.99 11.13
CA TYR A 136 -6.17 1.99 11.94
C TYR A 136 -4.92 2.48 11.18
N TYR A 137 -4.78 2.15 9.90
CA TYR A 137 -3.65 2.59 9.07
C TYR A 137 -3.60 4.10 8.84
N PHE A 138 -4.73 4.80 9.01
CA PHE A 138 -4.75 6.26 8.97
C PHE A 138 -3.95 6.89 10.11
N PHE A 139 -3.93 6.24 11.28
CA PHE A 139 -3.21 6.73 12.46
C PHE A 139 -1.83 6.09 12.64
N LYS A 140 -1.48 5.13 11.79
CA LYS A 140 -0.19 4.44 11.81
C LYS A 140 0.81 5.21 10.98
N GLN A 141 2.07 5.25 11.43
CA GLN A 141 3.16 5.84 10.64
C GLN A 141 3.59 4.85 9.55
N ALA A 142 3.54 5.29 8.29
CA ALA A 142 4.11 4.56 7.17
C ALA A 142 5.64 4.65 7.20
N ILE A 143 6.30 3.65 6.63
CA ILE A 143 7.75 3.63 6.48
C ILE A 143 8.13 4.00 5.04
N ALA A 144 9.34 4.54 4.88
CA ALA A 144 9.94 4.85 3.57
C ALA A 144 9.06 5.72 2.66
N GLU A 145 8.32 6.68 3.23
CA GLU A 145 7.48 7.60 2.43
C GLU A 145 8.29 8.53 1.54
N ASP A 146 9.44 8.98 2.04
CA ASP A 146 10.44 9.78 1.34
C ASP A 146 11.18 8.96 0.26
N ARG A 147 11.11 7.63 0.34
CA ARG A 147 11.77 6.69 -0.57
C ARG A 147 10.74 5.79 -1.26
N HIS A 148 9.63 6.40 -1.70
CA HIS A 148 8.60 5.82 -2.57
C HIS A 148 8.77 6.35 -3.99
N PHE A 149 8.96 5.45 -4.94
CA PHE A 149 9.34 5.76 -6.32
C PHE A 149 8.34 5.19 -7.33
N LEU A 150 8.22 5.87 -8.47
CA LEU A 150 7.67 5.33 -9.70
C LEU A 150 8.78 4.58 -10.44
N VAL A 151 8.56 3.29 -10.73
CA VAL A 151 9.52 2.45 -11.47
C VAL A 151 8.84 1.74 -12.64
N ASN A 152 9.64 1.29 -13.61
CA ASN A 152 9.18 0.55 -14.79
C ASN A 152 8.09 1.29 -15.59
N GLY A 153 8.02 2.62 -15.47
CA GLY A 153 7.01 3.47 -16.12
C GLY A 153 5.59 3.37 -15.56
N TYR A 154 5.32 2.53 -14.55
CA TYR A 154 3.97 2.45 -13.96
C TYR A 154 3.89 1.94 -12.52
N ALA A 155 4.91 1.24 -12.00
CA ALA A 155 4.83 0.50 -10.76
C ALA A 155 5.27 1.32 -9.54
N ASN A 156 4.81 0.91 -8.36
CA ASN A 156 5.29 1.46 -7.09
C ASN A 156 6.58 0.75 -6.66
N ALA A 157 7.51 1.46 -6.04
CA ALA A 157 8.65 0.85 -5.35
C ALA A 157 9.00 1.58 -4.06
N TRP A 158 9.39 0.84 -3.02
CA TRP A 158 9.90 1.41 -1.78
C TRP A 158 11.32 0.90 -1.50
N TYR A 159 12.22 1.80 -1.12
CA TYR A 159 13.52 1.41 -0.59
C TYR A 159 13.38 1.01 0.88
N ILE A 160 13.76 -0.22 1.20
CA ILE A 160 13.70 -0.78 2.55
C ILE A 160 15.12 -1.09 3.02
N ASP A 161 15.54 -0.49 4.14
CA ASP A 161 16.77 -0.85 4.84
C ASP A 161 16.43 -1.71 6.07
N PRO A 162 16.79 -3.00 6.09
CA PRO A 162 16.58 -3.88 7.24
C PRO A 162 17.21 -3.36 8.55
N LYS A 163 18.25 -2.53 8.47
CA LYS A 163 18.87 -1.92 9.66
C LYS A 163 18.00 -0.85 10.29
N GLU A 164 17.26 -0.09 9.50
CA GLU A 164 16.27 0.86 10.00
C GLU A 164 15.04 0.15 10.58
N VAL A 165 14.68 -1.00 9.99
CA VAL A 165 13.65 -1.89 10.49
C VAL A 165 14.07 -2.58 11.81
N GLY A 166 15.36 -2.87 11.96
CA GLY A 166 15.93 -3.53 13.13
C GLY A 166 15.66 -5.04 13.20
N LYS A 167 15.23 -5.66 12.09
CA LYS A 167 14.93 -7.10 11.97
C LYS A 167 15.26 -7.60 10.57
N GLU A 168 15.73 -8.83 10.46
CA GLU A 168 15.95 -9.52 9.19
C GLU A 168 14.68 -10.18 8.66
N ASP A 169 13.80 -10.60 9.58
CA ASP A 169 12.50 -11.20 9.28
C ASP A 169 11.37 -10.30 9.80
N PHE A 170 10.48 -9.88 8.91
CA PHE A 170 9.36 -8.99 9.26
C PHE A 170 8.20 -9.13 8.29
N THR A 171 7.07 -8.51 8.66
CA THR A 171 5.90 -8.40 7.79
C THR A 171 5.66 -6.93 7.47
N LEU A 172 5.43 -6.68 6.19
CA LEU A 172 5.01 -5.40 5.65
C LEU A 172 3.56 -5.49 5.21
N THR A 173 2.77 -4.47 5.52
CA THR A 173 1.45 -4.27 4.92
C THR A 173 1.53 -3.15 3.91
N LEU A 174 1.13 -3.43 2.67
CA LEU A 174 0.91 -2.40 1.65
C LEU A 174 -0.57 -2.05 1.70
N TYR A 175 -0.89 -0.79 2.00
CA TYR A 175 -2.28 -0.35 2.16
C TYR A 175 -2.54 0.94 1.38
N PHE A 176 -3.69 0.98 0.71
CA PHE A 176 -4.14 2.16 -0.04
C PHE A 176 -4.85 3.13 0.89
N LEU A 177 -4.11 4.09 1.44
CA LEU A 177 -4.59 5.06 2.42
C LEU A 177 -5.87 5.81 2.01
N PRO A 178 -6.10 6.15 0.72
CA PRO A 178 -7.34 6.78 0.30
C PRO A 178 -8.61 6.00 0.69
N GLN A 179 -8.52 4.68 0.82
CA GLN A 179 -9.61 3.84 1.28
C GLN A 179 -10.07 4.20 2.70
N SER A 180 -9.16 4.63 3.59
CA SER A 180 -9.51 5.08 4.94
C SER A 180 -10.30 6.39 4.96
N TYR A 181 -9.98 7.35 4.07
CA TYR A 181 -10.77 8.59 3.95
C TYR A 181 -12.22 8.30 3.55
N PHE A 182 -12.42 7.34 2.65
CA PHE A 182 -13.75 6.90 2.25
C PHE A 182 -14.55 6.36 3.44
N TYR A 183 -13.97 5.50 4.30
CA TYR A 183 -14.69 5.00 5.48
C TYR A 183 -14.98 6.07 6.50
N ILE A 184 -14.03 6.98 6.77
CA ILE A 184 -14.26 8.09 7.71
C ILE A 184 -15.42 8.96 7.20
N GLY A 185 -15.45 9.26 5.90
CA GLY A 185 -16.54 9.98 5.26
C GLY A 185 -17.89 9.25 5.36
N LEU A 186 -17.89 7.93 5.18
CA LEU A 186 -19.09 7.10 5.34
C LEU A 186 -19.64 7.13 6.77
N ILE A 187 -18.75 7.06 7.77
CA ILE A 187 -19.12 7.13 9.19
C ILE A 187 -19.74 8.50 9.51
N ILE A 188 -19.08 9.59 9.10
CA ILE A 188 -19.58 10.96 9.31
C ILE A 188 -20.96 11.13 8.66
N SER A 189 -21.10 10.68 7.41
CA SER A 189 -22.37 10.76 6.68
C SER A 189 -23.47 9.94 7.34
N GLY A 190 -23.16 8.74 7.82
CA GLY A 190 -24.09 7.90 8.56
C GLY A 190 -24.56 8.53 9.87
N LEU A 191 -23.63 9.12 10.65
CA LEU A 191 -23.98 9.84 11.88
C LEU A 191 -24.84 11.07 11.61
N ALA A 192 -24.52 11.86 10.58
CA ALA A 192 -25.31 13.00 10.17
C ALA A 192 -26.74 12.57 9.76
N PHE A 193 -26.86 11.53 8.94
CA PHE A 193 -28.14 10.98 8.51
C PHE A 193 -28.99 10.51 9.70
N LEU A 194 -28.41 9.74 10.63
CA LEU A 194 -29.09 9.30 11.84
C LEU A 194 -29.51 10.48 12.73
N GLY A 195 -28.67 11.52 12.83
CA GLY A 195 -29.01 12.77 13.51
C GLY A 195 -30.22 13.47 12.90
N CYS A 196 -30.26 13.59 11.57
CA CYS A 196 -31.40 14.16 10.85
C CYS A 196 -32.68 13.34 11.04
N VAL A 197 -32.61 12.01 10.91
CA VAL A 197 -33.75 11.12 11.12
C VAL A 197 -34.25 11.19 12.56
N GLY A 198 -33.34 11.21 13.53
CA GLY A 198 -33.66 11.36 14.95
C GLY A 198 -34.34 12.70 15.26
N TYR A 199 -33.84 13.80 14.69
CA TYR A 199 -34.46 15.12 14.80
C TYR A 199 -35.88 15.14 14.21
N LEU A 200 -36.07 14.60 13.00
CA LEU A 200 -37.38 14.53 12.37
C LEU A 200 -38.36 13.68 13.18
N ALA A 201 -37.91 12.55 13.73
CA ALA A 201 -38.74 11.70 14.59
C ALA A 201 -39.14 12.40 15.90
N PHE A 202 -38.20 13.13 16.51
CA PHE A 202 -38.45 13.92 17.71
C PHE A 202 -39.46 15.05 17.45
N ASP A 203 -39.25 15.84 16.39
CA ASP A 203 -40.14 16.93 15.99
C ASP A 203 -41.55 16.40 15.67
N TRP A 204 -41.64 15.28 14.95
CA TRP A 204 -42.92 14.64 14.65
C TRP A 204 -43.67 14.18 15.91
N LYS A 205 -42.96 13.59 16.88
CA LYS A 205 -43.56 13.18 18.17
C LYS A 205 -44.03 14.40 18.96
N ARG A 206 -43.23 15.47 19.02
CA ARG A 206 -43.59 16.74 19.67
C ARG A 206 -44.85 17.35 19.07
N ARG A 207 -44.96 17.41 17.73
CA ARG A 207 -46.13 17.97 17.03
C ARG A 207 -47.40 17.15 17.24
N ARG A 208 -47.30 15.82 17.39
CA ARG A 208 -48.45 14.96 17.73
C ARG A 208 -48.98 15.23 19.14
N GLY A 209 -48.11 15.32 20.14
CA GLY A 209 -48.52 15.62 21.53
C GLY A 209 -49.15 17.00 21.72
N ALA A 210 -48.74 17.99 20.91
CA ALA A 210 -49.32 19.34 20.95
C ALA A 210 -50.74 19.44 20.35
N ARG A 211 -51.22 18.42 19.63
CA ARG A 211 -52.57 18.43 19.01
C ARG A 211 -53.69 17.88 19.92
N GLU A 212 -53.37 17.41 21.14
CA GLU A 212 -54.32 16.70 22.02
C GLU A 212 -54.96 17.43 23.23
N PRO A 213 -54.83 18.75 23.50
CA PRO A 213 -55.63 19.40 24.55
C PRO A 213 -56.61 20.45 24.01
N ASN A 214 -57.81 20.02 23.57
CA ASN A 214 -59.05 20.85 23.62
C ASN A 214 -60.30 20.06 23.16
N LYS A 215 -60.74 19.08 23.96
CA LYS A 215 -62.08 18.46 23.81
C LYS A 215 -62.82 18.24 25.13
N ALA A 216 -62.44 18.93 26.21
CA ALA A 216 -63.07 18.73 27.52
C ALA A 216 -63.27 20.05 28.28
N THR A 217 -64.18 20.89 27.80
CA THR A 217 -64.86 21.92 28.62
C THR A 217 -66.05 22.51 27.85
N GLU A 218 -67.09 21.73 27.65
CA GLU A 218 -68.46 22.23 27.46
C GLU A 218 -69.43 21.26 28.14
N SER A 219 -69.81 21.57 29.39
CA SER A 219 -71.01 21.08 30.07
C SER A 219 -71.42 22.07 31.14
#